data_AF-A0A7C0YS82-F1
#
_entry.id   AF-A0A7C0YS82-F1
#
_cell.length_a   1.000
_cell.length_b   1.000
_cell.length_c   1.000
_cell.angle_alpha   90.00
_cell.angle_beta   90.00
_cell.angle_gamma   90.00
#
_symmetry.space_group_name_H-M   'P 1'
#
loop_
_entity.id
_entity.type
_entity.pdbx_description
1 polymer ?
#
loop_
_entity_poly.entity_id
_entity_poly.type
_entity_poly.pdbx_seq_one_letter_code
_entity_poly.pdbx_strand_id
1 'polypeptide(L)'
;GMLYKPGKSGLGRLIRSAVEESARRHRGRNTNLGMTLLMTPLSASAGIAIGSGDFSRKALRSGVSTIINGSTPEDTVELYAAISSSNAEVGKSRSFDVNDPRSQQKILEEEMNLQDIFEVSKWDSVARELVTEMEVTFTIGLPALERGFERTGSFRSSVLRCFMEILARVPDTLIERKNNHETAIEVSNEARAILEKGLKTRDISAFDAKLCCEGNRYNPGTTADLTASSIMLAGLEGFFLG
;
A
#
# COMPACT_ATOMS: atom_id res chain seq x y z
N GLY A 1 -16.68 1.05 -20.13
CA GLY A 1 -15.22 1.00 -19.92
C GLY A 1 -14.63 2.30 -20.37
N MET A 2 -14.02 3.05 -19.45
CA MET A 2 -13.21 4.22 -19.81
C MET A 2 -11.81 3.68 -20.10
N LEU A 3 -11.44 3.61 -21.37
CA LEU A 3 -10.10 3.18 -21.78
C LEU A 3 -9.08 4.19 -21.25
N TYR A 4 -8.09 3.71 -20.50
CA TYR A 4 -6.95 4.51 -20.07
C TYR A 4 -6.33 5.24 -21.27
N LYS A 5 -6.12 6.55 -21.13
CA LYS A 5 -5.37 7.37 -22.10
C LYS A 5 -4.17 7.97 -21.39
N PRO A 6 -2.93 7.71 -21.84
CA PRO A 6 -1.74 8.38 -21.34
C PRO A 6 -1.93 9.90 -21.33
N GLY A 7 -1.53 10.57 -20.24
CA GLY A 7 -1.74 12.02 -20.07
C GLY A 7 -3.18 12.45 -19.74
N LYS A 8 -4.09 11.51 -19.50
CA LYS A 8 -5.45 11.74 -18.96
C LYS A 8 -5.83 10.67 -17.94
N SER A 9 -4.86 10.20 -17.14
CA SER A 9 -5.04 9.05 -16.24
C SER A 9 -6.27 9.22 -15.33
N GLY A 10 -6.46 10.44 -14.80
CA GLY A 10 -7.50 10.74 -13.82
C GLY A 10 -7.34 9.99 -12.50
N LEU A 11 -6.18 9.35 -12.29
CA LEU A 11 -5.88 8.53 -11.12
C LEU A 11 -5.93 9.37 -9.85
N GLY A 12 -5.45 10.61 -9.87
CA GLY A 12 -5.49 11.50 -8.71
C GLY A 12 -6.91 11.76 -8.23
N ARG A 13 -7.85 11.99 -9.16
CA ARG A 13 -9.27 12.13 -8.84
C ARG A 13 -9.88 10.84 -8.29
N LEU A 14 -9.48 9.67 -8.79
CA LEU A 14 -9.92 8.38 -8.26
C LEU A 14 -9.42 8.17 -6.83
N ILE A 15 -8.15 8.47 -6.57
CA ILE A 15 -7.55 8.42 -5.23
C ILE A 15 -8.31 9.35 -4.29
N ARG A 16 -8.50 10.61 -4.69
CA ARG A 16 -9.24 11.60 -3.90
C ARG A 16 -10.65 11.16 -3.58
N SER A 17 -11.38 10.68 -4.58
CA SER A 17 -12.74 10.17 -4.40
C SER A 17 -12.76 9.02 -3.40
N ALA A 18 -11.84 8.06 -3.52
CA ALA A 18 -11.76 6.93 -2.60
C ALA A 18 -11.38 7.35 -1.17
N VAL A 19 -10.48 8.32 -1.00
CA VAL A 19 -10.08 8.89 0.30
C VAL A 19 -11.25 9.63 0.97
N GLU A 20 -11.89 10.55 0.25
CA GLU A 20 -13.03 11.32 0.77
C GLU A 20 -14.19 10.39 1.16
N GLU A 21 -14.45 9.39 0.34
CA GLU A 21 -15.54 8.44 0.55
C GLU A 21 -15.26 7.47 1.72
N SER A 22 -14.00 7.08 1.92
CA SER A 22 -13.54 6.39 3.14
C SER A 22 -13.75 7.27 4.39
N ALA A 23 -13.31 8.53 4.33
CA ALA A 23 -13.43 9.47 5.44
C ALA A 23 -14.90 9.71 5.85
N ARG A 24 -15.82 9.83 4.87
CA ARG A 24 -17.27 9.95 5.13
C ARG A 24 -17.81 8.77 5.91
N ARG A 25 -17.38 7.54 5.60
CA ARG A 25 -17.84 6.32 6.30
C ARG A 25 -17.24 6.17 7.70
N HIS A 26 -16.09 6.78 7.97
CA HIS A 26 -15.36 6.64 9.23
C HIS A 26 -15.33 7.92 10.07
N ARG A 27 -16.44 8.68 10.10
CA ARG A 27 -16.62 9.90 10.91
C ARG A 27 -15.50 10.94 10.72
N GLY A 28 -15.05 11.13 9.48
CA GLY A 28 -14.03 12.11 9.12
C GLY A 28 -12.59 11.68 9.44
N ARG A 29 -12.36 10.41 9.77
CA ARG A 29 -11.01 9.82 9.91
C ARG A 29 -10.77 8.85 8.76
N ASN A 30 -9.74 9.09 7.94
CA ASN A 30 -9.30 8.07 7.00
C ASN A 30 -8.16 7.25 7.60
N THR A 31 -8.48 6.12 8.21
CA THR A 31 -7.46 5.20 8.75
C THR A 31 -6.76 4.36 7.69
N ASN A 32 -7.20 4.46 6.42
CA ASN A 32 -6.89 3.49 5.37
C ASN A 32 -6.22 4.14 4.14
N LEU A 33 -5.56 5.29 4.31
CA LEU A 33 -4.93 6.01 3.19
C LEU A 33 -3.95 5.12 2.41
N GLY A 34 -3.08 4.37 3.10
CA GLY A 34 -2.11 3.47 2.47
C GLY A 34 -2.79 2.42 1.60
N MET A 35 -3.75 1.68 2.16
CA MET A 35 -4.63 0.77 1.39
C MET A 35 -5.23 1.45 0.15
N THR A 36 -5.83 2.63 0.28
CA THR A 36 -6.45 3.34 -0.85
C THR A 36 -5.41 3.66 -1.94
N LEU A 37 -4.21 4.10 -1.55
CA LEU A 37 -3.14 4.43 -2.49
C LEU A 37 -2.63 3.20 -3.25
N LEU A 38 -2.62 2.02 -2.64
CA LEU A 38 -2.22 0.77 -3.29
C LEU A 38 -3.34 0.16 -4.15
N MET A 39 -4.58 0.18 -3.65
CA MET A 39 -5.72 -0.48 -4.29
C MET A 39 -6.25 0.29 -5.51
N THR A 40 -6.18 1.62 -5.49
CA THR A 40 -6.68 2.44 -6.60
C THR A 40 -5.94 2.19 -7.92
N PRO A 41 -4.59 2.28 -8.00
CA PRO A 41 -3.86 1.97 -9.22
C PRO A 41 -3.96 0.50 -9.61
N LEU A 42 -4.06 -0.44 -8.65
CA LEU A 42 -4.30 -1.85 -8.95
C LEU A 42 -5.67 -2.07 -9.61
N SER A 43 -6.72 -1.38 -9.13
CA SER A 43 -8.06 -1.41 -9.73
C SER A 43 -8.07 -0.84 -11.15
N ALA A 44 -7.39 0.29 -11.33
CA ALA A 44 -7.27 0.92 -12.64
C ALA A 44 -6.47 0.04 -13.61
N SER A 45 -5.42 -0.64 -13.13
CA SER A 45 -4.65 -1.63 -13.89
C SER A 45 -5.50 -2.81 -14.32
N ALA A 46 -6.36 -3.34 -13.43
CA ALA A 46 -7.32 -4.37 -13.79
C ALA A 46 -8.30 -3.91 -14.90
N GLY A 47 -8.71 -2.64 -14.88
CA GLY A 47 -9.50 -2.05 -15.96
C GLY A 47 -8.77 -2.03 -17.32
N ILE A 48 -7.48 -1.72 -17.32
CA ILE A 48 -6.61 -1.80 -18.52
C ILE A 48 -6.51 -3.24 -19.00
N ALA A 49 -6.23 -4.17 -18.09
CA ALA A 49 -6.12 -5.59 -18.38
C ALA A 49 -7.38 -6.14 -19.07
N ILE A 50 -8.58 -5.85 -18.53
CA ILE A 50 -9.87 -6.20 -19.15
C ILE A 50 -9.99 -5.61 -20.56
N GLY A 51 -9.65 -4.34 -20.75
CA GLY A 51 -9.75 -3.67 -22.05
C GLY A 51 -8.77 -4.22 -23.09
N SER A 52 -7.61 -4.71 -22.65
CA SER A 52 -6.58 -5.31 -23.51
C SER A 52 -6.82 -6.79 -23.83
N GLY A 53 -7.65 -7.48 -23.04
CA GLY A 53 -7.86 -8.92 -23.13
C GLY A 53 -6.75 -9.77 -22.47
N ASP A 54 -5.71 -9.15 -21.91
CA ASP A 54 -4.67 -9.83 -21.12
C ASP A 54 -4.86 -9.52 -19.64
N PHE A 55 -5.37 -10.50 -18.88
CA PHE A 55 -5.55 -10.43 -17.43
C PHE A 55 -4.48 -11.21 -16.66
N SER A 56 -3.29 -11.38 -17.25
CA SER A 56 -2.17 -12.03 -16.57
C SER A 56 -1.61 -11.20 -15.41
N ARG A 57 -0.96 -11.87 -14.44
CA ARG A 57 -0.19 -11.22 -13.37
C ARG A 57 0.79 -10.18 -13.90
N LYS A 58 1.43 -10.47 -15.03
CA LYS A 58 2.35 -9.55 -15.71
C LYS A 58 1.63 -8.30 -16.21
N ALA A 59 0.47 -8.47 -16.86
CA ALA A 59 -0.34 -7.35 -17.33
C ALA A 59 -0.79 -6.45 -16.16
N LEU A 60 -1.31 -7.06 -15.08
CA LEU A 60 -1.71 -6.33 -13.86
C LEU A 60 -0.55 -5.53 -13.26
N ARG A 61 0.65 -6.12 -13.18
CA ARG A 61 1.84 -5.43 -12.66
C ARG A 61 2.26 -4.27 -13.57
N SER A 62 2.39 -4.53 -14.87
CA SER A 62 2.78 -3.50 -15.85
C SER A 62 1.75 -2.37 -15.98
N GLY A 63 0.47 -2.67 -15.79
CA GLY A 63 -0.59 -1.67 -15.83
C GLY A 63 -0.51 -0.69 -14.66
N VAL A 64 -0.08 -1.13 -13.47
CA VAL A 64 0.20 -0.21 -12.35
C VAL A 64 1.31 0.76 -12.73
N SER A 65 2.45 0.25 -13.21
CA SER A 65 3.58 1.05 -13.67
C SER A 65 3.16 2.04 -14.77
N THR A 66 2.39 1.58 -15.75
CA THR A 66 1.88 2.42 -16.85
C THR A 66 1.04 3.58 -16.32
N ILE A 67 0.12 3.32 -15.38
CA ILE A 67 -0.77 4.36 -14.84
C ILE A 67 -0.01 5.37 -14.00
N ILE A 68 0.89 4.92 -13.12
CA ILE A 68 1.68 5.80 -12.26
C ILE A 68 2.62 6.68 -13.11
N ASN A 69 3.37 6.09 -14.04
CA ASN A 69 4.28 6.82 -14.92
C ASN A 69 3.55 7.75 -15.90
N GLY A 70 2.33 7.39 -16.32
CA GLY A 70 1.51 8.20 -17.23
C GLY A 70 0.53 9.15 -16.54
N SER A 71 0.68 9.35 -15.22
CA SER A 71 -0.08 10.35 -14.46
C SER A 71 0.36 11.77 -14.81
N THR A 72 -0.46 12.76 -14.47
CA THR A 72 -0.19 14.17 -14.75
C THR A 72 0.10 14.96 -13.47
N PRO A 73 0.65 16.19 -13.57
CA PRO A 73 0.80 17.06 -12.40
C PRO A 73 -0.53 17.34 -11.68
N GLU A 74 -1.64 17.39 -12.41
CA GLU A 74 -2.97 17.52 -11.80
C GLU A 74 -3.36 16.28 -11.00
N ASP A 75 -3.00 15.07 -11.44
CA ASP A 75 -3.21 13.86 -10.64
C ASP A 75 -2.45 13.95 -9.30
N THR A 76 -1.25 14.52 -9.32
CA THR A 76 -0.44 14.78 -8.13
C THR A 76 -1.09 15.82 -7.21
N VAL A 77 -1.60 16.93 -7.75
CA VAL A 77 -2.32 17.94 -6.95
C VAL A 77 -3.57 17.34 -6.29
N GLU A 78 -4.32 16.50 -7.01
CA GLU A 78 -5.48 15.79 -6.44
C GLU A 78 -5.08 14.82 -5.33
N LEU A 79 -3.93 14.13 -5.44
CA LEU A 79 -3.37 13.34 -4.35
C LEU A 79 -3.07 14.21 -3.12
N TYR A 80 -2.45 15.38 -3.30
CA TYR A 80 -2.16 16.29 -2.18
C TYR A 80 -3.44 16.79 -1.51
N ALA A 81 -4.47 17.15 -2.30
CA ALA A 81 -5.77 17.52 -1.78
C ALA A 81 -6.45 16.37 -1.01
N ALA A 82 -6.33 15.14 -1.51
CA ALA A 82 -6.83 13.95 -0.84
C ALA A 82 -6.14 13.74 0.52
N ILE A 83 -4.81 13.79 0.56
CA ILE A 83 -4.04 13.60 1.78
C ILE A 83 -4.37 14.70 2.80
N SER A 84 -4.35 15.97 2.38
CA SER A 84 -4.63 17.11 3.24
C SER A 84 -6.02 17.04 3.89
N SER A 85 -7.02 16.54 3.17
CA SER A 85 -8.40 16.37 3.69
C SER A 85 -8.61 15.12 4.56
N SER A 86 -7.67 14.17 4.53
CA SER A 86 -7.86 12.83 5.12
C SER A 86 -7.56 12.72 6.63
N ASN A 87 -6.97 13.77 7.23
CA ASN A 87 -6.36 13.74 8.58
C ASN A 87 -5.40 12.55 8.79
N ALA A 88 -4.85 11.99 7.72
CA ALA A 88 -3.96 10.83 7.80
C ALA A 88 -2.58 11.22 8.32
N GLU A 89 -1.96 10.30 9.06
CA GLU A 89 -0.59 10.45 9.53
C GLU A 89 0.39 10.12 8.40
N VAL A 90 0.73 11.15 7.63
CA VAL A 90 1.75 11.10 6.58
C VAL A 90 3.05 11.69 7.11
N GLY A 91 4.17 11.05 6.80
CA GLY A 91 5.47 11.58 7.22
C GLY A 91 5.82 12.86 6.45
N LYS A 92 6.67 13.69 7.06
CA LYS A 92 7.04 15.00 6.49
C LYS A 92 8.15 14.83 5.46
N SER A 93 7.87 15.18 4.22
CA SER A 93 8.91 15.41 3.21
C SER A 93 9.49 16.81 3.38
N ARG A 94 10.82 16.95 3.30
CA ARG A 94 11.50 18.26 3.36
C ARG A 94 11.26 19.10 2.10
N SER A 95 10.99 18.44 0.98
CA SER A 95 10.92 19.10 -0.34
C SER A 95 9.48 19.39 -0.79
N PHE A 96 8.53 18.55 -0.36
CA PHE A 96 7.12 18.68 -0.69
C PHE A 96 6.24 18.23 0.49
N ASP A 97 6.03 19.14 1.45
CA ASP A 97 5.12 18.88 2.56
C ASP A 97 3.67 18.99 2.05
N VAL A 98 2.87 17.96 2.27
CA VAL A 98 1.44 17.93 1.88
C VAL A 98 0.59 18.99 2.60
N ASN A 99 1.10 19.53 3.71
CA ASN A 99 0.45 20.61 4.47
C ASN A 99 0.92 22.01 4.05
N ASP A 100 1.94 22.12 3.20
CA ASP A 100 2.39 23.39 2.66
C ASP A 100 1.66 23.68 1.33
N PRO A 101 0.82 24.73 1.25
CA PRO A 101 0.15 25.13 0.01
C PRO A 101 1.12 25.41 -1.15
N ARG A 102 2.39 25.77 -0.85
CA ARG A 102 3.41 26.00 -1.88
C ARG A 102 3.82 24.71 -2.59
N SER A 103 3.68 23.55 -1.94
CA SER A 103 4.01 22.26 -2.55
C SER A 103 3.17 21.99 -3.79
N GLN A 104 1.86 22.29 -3.75
CA GLN A 104 0.98 22.09 -4.90
C GLN A 104 1.33 23.02 -6.07
N GLN A 105 1.67 24.27 -5.79
CA GLN A 105 2.13 25.21 -6.82
C GLN A 105 3.44 24.72 -7.45
N LYS A 106 4.41 24.32 -6.63
CA LYS A 106 5.70 23.82 -7.10
C LYS A 106 5.57 22.54 -7.94
N ILE A 107 4.67 21.64 -7.57
CA ILE A 107 4.34 20.44 -8.36
C ILE A 107 3.89 20.80 -9.77
N LEU A 108 3.04 21.83 -9.91
CA LEU A 108 2.58 22.31 -11.21
C LEU A 108 3.70 23.00 -12.00
N GLU A 109 4.50 23.84 -11.34
CA GLU A 109 5.61 24.57 -11.96
C GLU A 109 6.74 23.65 -12.43
N GLU A 110 7.04 22.59 -11.68
CA GLU A 110 8.07 21.59 -11.99
C GLU A 110 7.52 20.40 -12.81
N GLU A 111 6.24 20.44 -13.22
CA GLU A 111 5.55 19.40 -13.98
C GLU A 111 5.66 17.99 -13.36
N MET A 112 5.63 17.89 -12.03
CA MET A 112 5.83 16.62 -11.31
C MET A 112 4.58 15.75 -11.30
N ASN A 113 4.70 14.52 -11.80
CA ASN A 113 3.63 13.53 -11.76
C ASN A 113 3.68 12.66 -10.47
N LEU A 114 2.80 11.65 -10.38
CA LEU A 114 2.76 10.76 -9.22
C LEU A 114 4.04 9.94 -9.06
N GLN A 115 4.65 9.49 -10.16
CA GLN A 115 5.94 8.77 -10.12
C GLN A 115 7.00 9.64 -9.45
N ASP A 116 7.11 10.92 -9.86
CA ASP A 116 8.13 11.83 -9.33
C ASP A 116 7.95 12.07 -7.82
N ILE A 117 6.71 12.31 -7.38
CA ILE A 117 6.42 12.54 -5.96
C ILE A 117 6.62 11.28 -5.11
N PHE A 118 6.23 10.11 -5.61
CA PHE A 118 6.47 8.87 -4.90
C PHE A 118 7.96 8.50 -4.85
N GLU A 119 8.75 8.84 -5.87
CA GLU A 119 10.20 8.64 -5.88
C GLU A 119 10.89 9.49 -4.80
N VAL A 120 10.47 10.76 -4.64
CA VAL A 120 10.93 11.63 -3.53
C VAL A 120 10.52 11.06 -2.17
N SER A 121 9.41 10.33 -2.11
CA SER A 121 8.82 9.80 -0.88
C SER A 121 9.13 8.33 -0.64
N LYS A 122 10.01 7.68 -1.42
CA LYS A 122 10.29 6.23 -1.38
C LYS A 122 10.90 5.69 -0.08
N TRP A 123 11.18 6.56 0.87
CA TRP A 123 11.48 6.17 2.25
C TRP A 123 10.23 5.63 2.97
N ASP A 124 9.02 6.01 2.54
CA ASP A 124 7.77 5.38 2.93
C ASP A 124 7.49 4.13 2.05
N SER A 125 7.07 3.03 2.68
CA SER A 125 6.90 1.77 1.95
C SER A 125 5.72 1.77 0.98
N VAL A 126 4.66 2.57 1.20
CA VAL A 126 3.57 2.69 0.22
C VAL A 126 4.04 3.42 -1.02
N ALA A 127 4.79 4.52 -0.85
CA ALA A 127 5.39 5.24 -1.97
C ALA A 127 6.40 4.36 -2.73
N ARG A 128 7.27 3.65 -2.00
CA ARG A 128 8.21 2.68 -2.58
C ARG A 128 7.50 1.61 -3.39
N GLU A 129 6.41 1.07 -2.86
CA GLU A 129 5.64 0.04 -3.53
C GLU A 129 5.09 0.54 -4.87
N LEU A 130 4.62 1.78 -4.96
CA LEU A 130 4.10 2.36 -6.19
C LEU A 130 5.18 2.62 -7.25
N VAL A 131 6.40 3.03 -6.86
CA VAL A 131 7.50 3.26 -7.82
C VAL A 131 8.26 1.99 -8.22
N THR A 132 8.13 0.90 -7.45
CA THR A 132 8.77 -0.40 -7.71
C THR A 132 7.82 -1.42 -8.37
N GLU A 133 6.74 -0.92 -8.96
CA GLU A 133 5.71 -1.75 -9.62
C GLU A 133 5.12 -2.81 -8.67
N MET A 134 4.85 -2.40 -7.43
CA MET A 134 4.26 -3.23 -6.39
C MET A 134 5.12 -4.46 -6.03
N GLU A 135 6.43 -4.26 -5.86
CA GLU A 135 7.39 -5.34 -5.66
C GLU A 135 7.02 -6.25 -4.48
N VAL A 136 6.72 -5.70 -3.30
CA VAL A 136 6.42 -6.50 -2.11
C VAL A 136 5.13 -7.29 -2.31
N THR A 137 4.10 -6.66 -2.85
CA THR A 137 2.80 -7.26 -3.14
C THR A 137 2.93 -8.47 -4.06
N PHE A 138 3.66 -8.32 -5.17
CA PHE A 138 3.76 -9.36 -6.19
C PHE A 138 4.78 -10.45 -5.85
N THR A 139 5.86 -10.13 -5.11
CA THR A 139 6.98 -11.06 -4.91
C THR A 139 7.02 -11.67 -3.51
N ILE A 140 6.41 -11.02 -2.51
CA ILE A 140 6.40 -11.49 -1.13
C ILE A 140 4.97 -11.82 -0.69
N GLY A 141 4.08 -10.84 -0.74
CA GLY A 141 2.74 -10.93 -0.16
C GLY A 141 1.84 -11.95 -0.85
N LEU A 142 1.62 -11.81 -2.16
CA LEU A 142 0.82 -12.77 -2.93
C LEU A 142 1.38 -14.20 -2.82
N PRO A 143 2.69 -14.46 -3.05
CA PRO A 143 3.23 -15.81 -2.89
C PRO A 143 3.10 -16.37 -1.46
N ALA A 144 3.20 -15.53 -0.43
CA ALA A 144 3.02 -15.96 0.97
C ALA A 144 1.56 -16.32 1.27
N LEU A 145 0.61 -15.59 0.68
CA LEU A 145 -0.81 -15.88 0.76
C LEU A 145 -1.14 -17.21 0.05
N GLU A 146 -0.66 -17.41 -1.17
CA GLU A 146 -0.83 -18.65 -1.93
C GLU A 146 -0.28 -19.86 -1.14
N ARG A 147 0.99 -19.83 -0.72
CA ARG A 147 1.61 -20.89 0.10
C ARG A 147 0.88 -21.12 1.41
N GLY A 148 0.40 -20.06 2.04
CA GLY A 148 -0.33 -20.13 3.30
C GLY A 148 -1.64 -20.89 3.14
N PHE A 149 -2.35 -20.63 2.04
CA PHE A 149 -3.61 -21.29 1.73
C PHE A 149 -3.37 -22.74 1.30
N GLU A 150 -2.43 -23.02 0.40
CA GLU A 150 -2.05 -24.38 -0.02
C GLU A 150 -1.73 -25.29 1.17
N ARG A 151 -1.04 -24.76 2.18
CA ARG A 151 -0.66 -25.53 3.37
C ARG A 151 -1.80 -25.78 4.36
N THR A 152 -2.84 -24.95 4.38
CA THR A 152 -3.81 -24.92 5.50
C THR A 152 -5.27 -25.00 5.07
N GLY A 153 -5.58 -24.75 3.80
CA GLY A 153 -6.94 -24.53 3.29
C GLY A 153 -7.66 -23.33 3.92
N SER A 154 -6.95 -22.48 4.69
CA SER A 154 -7.56 -21.46 5.53
C SER A 154 -7.16 -20.06 5.08
N PHE A 155 -8.13 -19.28 4.60
CA PHE A 155 -7.92 -17.88 4.23
C PHE A 155 -7.38 -17.03 5.40
N ARG A 156 -7.91 -17.23 6.61
CA ARG A 156 -7.40 -16.54 7.80
C ARG A 156 -5.92 -16.85 8.04
N SER A 157 -5.54 -18.11 7.91
CA SER A 157 -4.16 -18.56 8.13
C SER A 157 -3.23 -18.07 7.02
N SER A 158 -3.71 -17.98 5.77
CA SER A 158 -2.93 -17.43 4.67
C SER A 158 -2.71 -15.93 4.78
N VAL A 159 -3.71 -15.16 5.20
CA VAL A 159 -3.57 -13.73 5.49
C VAL A 159 -2.58 -13.49 6.62
N LEU A 160 -2.68 -14.26 7.72
CA LEU A 160 -1.71 -14.17 8.82
C LEU A 160 -0.28 -14.47 8.32
N ARG A 161 -0.11 -15.53 7.51
CA ARG A 161 1.19 -15.86 6.95
C ARG A 161 1.71 -14.74 6.05
N CYS A 162 0.88 -14.20 5.17
CA CYS A 162 1.21 -13.07 4.30
C CYS A 162 1.73 -11.88 5.11
N PHE A 163 0.96 -11.45 6.11
CA PHE A 163 1.34 -10.37 7.01
C PHE A 163 2.69 -10.61 7.69
N MET A 164 2.89 -11.80 8.28
CA MET A 164 4.13 -12.14 8.98
C MET A 164 5.33 -12.25 8.01
N GLU A 165 5.12 -12.74 6.79
CA GLU A 165 6.16 -12.86 5.77
C GLU A 165 6.58 -11.50 5.20
N ILE A 166 5.67 -10.53 5.12
CA ILE A 166 5.98 -9.14 4.77
C ILE A 166 6.73 -8.48 5.94
N LEU A 167 6.17 -8.52 7.16
CA LEU A 167 6.76 -7.89 8.35
C LEU A 167 8.17 -8.39 8.62
N ALA A 168 8.41 -9.70 8.42
CA ALA A 168 9.71 -10.31 8.61
C ALA A 168 10.77 -9.89 7.58
N ARG A 169 10.39 -9.29 6.44
CA ARG A 169 11.32 -8.91 5.36
C ARG A 169 11.44 -7.40 5.18
N VAL A 170 10.37 -6.67 5.46
CA VAL A 170 10.28 -5.23 5.23
C VAL A 170 9.99 -4.54 6.57
N PRO A 171 10.96 -3.80 7.15
CA PRO A 171 10.72 -2.98 8.32
C PRO A 171 9.55 -2.01 8.10
N ASP A 172 8.64 -1.94 9.07
CA ASP A 172 7.42 -1.17 8.92
C ASP A 172 7.67 0.34 9.10
N THR A 173 7.36 1.12 8.06
CA THR A 173 7.62 2.56 8.06
C THR A 173 6.71 3.36 8.99
N LEU A 174 5.55 2.83 9.39
CA LEU A 174 4.74 3.47 10.43
C LEU A 174 5.36 3.27 11.82
N ILE A 175 5.90 2.09 12.10
CA ILE A 175 6.66 1.83 13.32
C ILE A 175 7.89 2.74 13.37
N GLU A 176 8.64 2.83 12.27
CA GLU A 176 9.81 3.70 12.19
C GLU A 176 9.47 5.16 12.48
N ARG A 177 8.38 5.69 11.91
CA ARG A 177 7.92 7.07 12.18
C ARG A 177 7.54 7.32 13.64
N LYS A 178 6.89 6.35 14.29
CA LYS A 178 6.45 6.45 15.70
C LYS A 178 7.56 6.15 16.71
N ASN A 179 8.64 5.52 16.25
CA ASN A 179 9.76 5.09 17.06
C ASN A 179 11.08 5.51 16.37
N ASN A 180 11.76 4.54 15.78
CA ASN A 180 13.00 4.68 15.03
C ASN A 180 13.19 3.41 14.16
N HIS A 181 14.20 3.45 13.31
CA HIS A 181 14.48 2.38 12.35
C HIS A 181 14.88 1.08 13.06
N GLU A 182 15.63 1.17 14.15
CA GLU A 182 16.09 0.03 14.96
C GLU A 182 14.90 -0.76 15.52
N THR A 183 13.89 -0.05 16.04
CA THR A 183 12.66 -0.65 16.56
C THR A 183 11.87 -1.37 15.45
N ALA A 184 11.81 -0.79 14.24
CA ALA A 184 11.16 -1.44 13.12
C ALA A 184 11.88 -2.74 12.73
N ILE A 185 13.22 -2.73 12.73
CA ILE A 185 14.05 -3.94 12.50
C ILE A 185 13.82 -4.98 13.60
N GLU A 186 13.77 -4.59 14.88
CA GLU A 186 13.51 -5.50 16.00
C GLU A 186 12.18 -6.22 15.85
N VAL A 187 11.11 -5.49 15.49
CA VAL A 187 9.79 -6.06 15.22
C VAL A 187 9.84 -7.03 14.03
N SER A 188 10.55 -6.69 12.95
CA SER A 188 10.75 -7.61 11.81
C SER A 188 11.51 -8.87 12.20
N ASN A 189 12.54 -8.77 13.04
CA ASN A 189 13.32 -9.92 13.51
C ASN A 189 12.48 -10.84 14.39
N GLU A 190 11.64 -10.28 15.26
CA GLU A 190 10.71 -11.07 16.07
C GLU A 190 9.65 -11.77 15.21
N ALA A 191 9.08 -11.07 14.22
CA ALA A 191 8.16 -11.65 13.25
C ALA A 191 8.81 -12.83 12.49
N ARG A 192 10.08 -12.68 12.09
CA ARG A 192 10.86 -13.75 11.45
C ARG A 192 11.01 -14.98 12.36
N ALA A 193 11.39 -14.76 13.62
CA ALA A 193 11.55 -15.84 14.59
C ALA A 193 10.23 -16.60 14.84
N ILE A 194 9.09 -15.91 14.86
CA ILE A 194 7.76 -16.53 15.02
C ILE A 194 7.38 -17.33 13.75
N LEU A 195 7.66 -16.78 12.57
CA LEU A 195 7.44 -17.44 11.29
C LEU A 195 8.24 -18.75 11.19
N GLU A 196 9.52 -18.73 11.55
CA GLU A 196 10.42 -19.90 11.56
C GLU A 196 9.96 -20.98 12.55
N LYS A 197 9.35 -20.58 13.68
CA LYS A 197 8.74 -21.50 14.65
C LYS A 197 7.40 -22.08 14.21
N GLY A 198 6.91 -21.70 13.02
CA GLY A 198 5.69 -22.25 12.43
C GLY A 198 4.41 -21.55 12.86
N LEU A 199 4.46 -20.26 13.25
CA LEU A 199 3.28 -19.45 13.56
C LEU A 199 2.41 -20.07 14.67
N LYS A 200 3.03 -20.44 15.80
CA LYS A 200 2.30 -21.01 16.94
C LYS A 200 1.39 -19.97 17.56
N THR A 201 0.13 -20.34 17.84
CA THR A 201 -0.90 -19.42 18.38
C THR A 201 -0.41 -18.62 19.58
N ARG A 202 0.26 -19.27 20.54
CA ARG A 202 0.80 -18.59 21.74
C ARG A 202 1.79 -17.48 21.39
N ASP A 203 2.71 -17.75 20.47
CA ASP A 203 3.76 -16.80 20.09
C ASP A 203 3.15 -15.63 19.29
N ILE A 204 2.15 -15.90 18.44
CA ILE A 204 1.37 -14.86 17.74
C ILE A 204 0.61 -13.98 18.74
N SER A 205 -0.10 -14.58 19.71
CA SER A 205 -0.89 -13.81 20.68
C SER A 205 -0.01 -12.92 21.57
N ALA A 206 1.17 -13.41 21.97
CA ALA A 206 2.13 -12.62 22.72
C ALA A 206 2.67 -11.45 21.88
N PHE A 207 2.98 -11.71 20.60
CA PHE A 207 3.45 -10.69 19.67
C PHE A 207 2.37 -9.64 19.38
N ASP A 208 1.14 -10.05 19.10
CA ASP A 208 0.01 -9.15 18.86
C ASP A 208 -0.26 -8.22 20.06
N ALA A 209 -0.22 -8.77 21.29
CA ALA A 209 -0.32 -7.98 22.51
C ALA A 209 0.79 -6.92 22.63
N LYS A 210 2.02 -7.24 22.20
CA LYS A 210 3.13 -6.28 22.11
C LYS A 210 2.88 -5.23 21.04
N LEU A 211 2.40 -5.60 19.85
CA LEU A 211 2.13 -4.63 18.76
C LEU A 211 1.03 -3.62 19.13
N CYS A 212 0.05 -4.04 19.95
CA CYS A 212 -1.06 -3.21 20.42
C CYS A 212 -0.75 -2.38 21.67
N CYS A 213 0.41 -2.54 22.30
CA CYS A 213 0.74 -1.84 23.53
C CYS A 213 1.10 -0.35 23.29
N GLU A 214 1.19 0.41 24.38
CA GLU A 214 1.69 1.81 24.37
C GLU A 214 0.98 2.73 23.35
N GLY A 215 -0.32 2.57 23.17
CA GLY A 215 -1.09 3.42 22.25
C GLY A 215 -0.79 3.16 20.76
N ASN A 216 -0.60 1.88 20.39
CA ASN A 216 -0.31 1.44 19.01
C ASN A 216 1.01 2.00 18.46
N ARG A 217 1.99 2.19 19.33
CA ARG A 217 3.32 2.68 18.96
C ARG A 217 4.06 1.67 18.08
N TYR A 218 3.85 0.38 18.31
CA TYR A 218 4.45 -0.72 17.53
C TYR A 218 3.52 -1.28 16.46
N ASN A 219 2.43 -0.58 16.12
CA ASN A 219 1.46 -1.08 15.14
C ASN A 219 2.06 -1.06 13.71
N PRO A 220 2.22 -2.22 13.06
CA PRO A 220 2.75 -2.32 11.70
C PRO A 220 1.67 -2.02 10.65
N GLY A 221 1.18 -0.77 10.65
CA GLY A 221 0.08 -0.35 9.79
C GLY A 221 0.42 -0.42 8.30
N THR A 222 1.66 -0.10 7.92
CA THR A 222 2.07 -0.17 6.50
C THR A 222 2.14 -1.61 6.01
N THR A 223 2.52 -2.55 6.88
CA THR A 223 2.48 -3.98 6.58
C THR A 223 1.05 -4.47 6.38
N ALA A 224 0.08 -3.93 7.15
CA ALA A 224 -1.33 -4.22 6.92
C ALA A 224 -1.80 -3.70 5.55
N ASP A 225 -1.38 -2.50 5.13
CA ASP A 225 -1.69 -1.95 3.81
C ASP A 225 -1.15 -2.86 2.67
N LEU A 226 0.10 -3.30 2.78
CA LEU A 226 0.72 -4.22 1.81
C LEU A 226 0.04 -5.60 1.79
N THR A 227 -0.35 -6.11 2.96
CA THR A 227 -1.12 -7.36 3.08
C THR A 227 -2.47 -7.22 2.37
N ALA A 228 -3.16 -6.09 2.56
CA ALA A 228 -4.46 -5.83 1.94
C ALA A 228 -4.35 -5.72 0.40
N SER A 229 -3.31 -5.07 -0.12
CA SER A 229 -3.05 -5.04 -1.57
C SER A 229 -2.75 -6.44 -2.14
N SER A 230 -2.09 -7.31 -1.37
CA SER A 230 -1.82 -8.70 -1.75
C SER A 230 -3.11 -9.54 -1.79
N ILE A 231 -4.03 -9.33 -0.83
CA ILE A 231 -5.36 -9.95 -0.84
C ILE A 231 -6.15 -9.49 -2.06
N MET A 232 -6.12 -8.19 -2.37
CA MET A 232 -6.82 -7.65 -3.54
C MET A 232 -6.29 -8.28 -4.82
N LEU A 233 -4.96 -8.38 -4.98
CA LEU A 233 -4.35 -9.01 -6.15
C LEU A 233 -4.76 -10.49 -6.28
N ALA A 234 -4.74 -11.26 -5.19
CA ALA A 234 -5.23 -12.64 -5.18
C ALA A 234 -6.71 -12.72 -5.61
N GLY A 235 -7.54 -11.78 -5.12
CA GLY A 235 -8.95 -11.68 -5.50
C GLY A 235 -9.14 -11.36 -6.99
N LEU A 236 -8.33 -10.47 -7.56
CA LEU A 236 -8.33 -10.19 -9.00
C LEU A 236 -7.94 -11.43 -9.81
N GLU A 237 -6.99 -12.24 -9.34
CA GLU A 237 -6.61 -13.51 -9.97
C GLU A 237 -7.65 -14.63 -9.78
N GLY A 238 -8.78 -14.35 -9.12
CA GLY A 238 -9.84 -15.33 -8.90
C GLY A 238 -9.51 -16.37 -7.83
N PHE A 239 -8.50 -16.13 -6.99
CA PHE A 239 -8.01 -17.09 -5.99
C PHE A 239 -9.09 -17.56 -5.00
N PHE A 240 -10.10 -16.73 -4.74
CA PHE A 240 -11.18 -17.03 -3.79
C PHE A 240 -12.44 -17.61 -4.45
N LEU A 241 -12.42 -17.85 -5.76
CA LEU A 241 -13.59 -18.33 -6.53
C LEU A 241 -13.56 -19.87 -6.75
N GLY A 242 -12.54 -20.55 -6.20
CA GLY A 242 -12.36 -22.00 -6.27
C GLY A 242 -12.73 -22.74 -5.00
#